data_AF-A0A2M8DCI5-F1
#
_entry.id   AF-A0A2M8DCI5-F1
#
_cell.length_a   1.000
_cell.length_b   1.000
_cell.length_c   1.000
_cell.angle_alpha   90.00
_cell.angle_beta   90.00
_cell.angle_gamma   90.00
#
_symmetry.space_group_name_H-M   'P 1'
#
loop_
_entity.id
_entity.type
_entity.pdbx_description
1 polymer ?
#
loop_
_entity_poly.entity_id
_entity_poly.type
_entity_poly.pdbx_seq_one_letter_code
_entity_poly.pdbx_strand_id
1 'polypeptide(L)'
;MRIRTVKTSSGKYALQVISKHQGKLTVHKHIGSYGTTDEKSILLLKARTFIDNYDDIQHDLFEKQPLFSHLSDIKITQSQSLFLYQLLSRIYDTLGLNIFTDKVVRDLIIARVYKPVSKQETIDILEDSFGKAYSLKTIYRHLKKAIDHGIKEQFQSTLISFAKKGLNDSLHLVFYDVTTLAFDNEDRS
;
A
#
# COMPACT_ATOMS: atom_id res chain seq x y z
N MET A 1 -22.03 -17.43 31.14
CA MET A 1 -21.57 -18.56 31.99
C MET A 1 -21.95 -18.33 33.45
N ARG A 2 -21.82 -19.31 34.35
CA ARG A 2 -22.10 -19.13 35.78
C ARG A 2 -21.02 -19.75 36.66
N ILE A 3 -20.79 -19.13 37.82
CA ILE A 3 -19.89 -19.64 38.86
C ILE A 3 -20.66 -20.63 39.73
N ARG A 4 -20.10 -21.83 39.91
CA ARG A 4 -20.61 -22.87 40.81
C ARG A 4 -19.58 -23.13 41.90
N THR A 5 -20.06 -23.33 43.13
CA THR A 5 -19.26 -23.87 44.24
C THR A 5 -19.62 -25.33 44.47
N VAL A 6 -18.63 -26.19 44.67
CA VAL A 6 -18.81 -27.62 45.01
C VAL A 6 -17.95 -27.98 46.21
N LYS A 7 -18.44 -28.87 47.08
CA LYS A 7 -17.67 -29.38 48.21
C LYS A 7 -16.69 -30.45 47.71
N THR A 8 -15.42 -30.36 48.08
CA THR A 8 -14.40 -31.34 47.72
C THR A 8 -14.32 -32.47 48.73
N SER A 9 -13.76 -33.61 48.33
CA SER A 9 -13.49 -34.75 49.22
C SER A 9 -12.54 -34.39 50.39
N SER A 10 -11.73 -33.34 50.22
CA SER A 10 -10.84 -32.78 51.24
C SER A 10 -11.51 -31.83 52.25
N GLY A 11 -12.84 -31.67 52.17
CA GLY A 11 -13.61 -30.80 53.08
C GLY A 11 -13.60 -29.30 52.74
N LYS A 12 -12.84 -28.90 51.71
CA LYS A 12 -12.81 -27.53 51.17
C LYS A 12 -13.91 -27.30 50.13
N TYR A 13 -14.00 -26.08 49.60
CA TYR A 13 -14.93 -25.71 48.54
C TYR A 13 -14.18 -25.37 47.26
N ALA A 14 -14.51 -26.03 46.15
CA ALA A 14 -13.97 -25.72 44.83
C ALA A 14 -14.89 -24.77 44.06
N LEU A 15 -14.29 -23.81 43.36
CA LEU A 15 -14.97 -22.82 42.54
C LEU A 15 -14.74 -23.14 41.06
N GLN A 16 -15.83 -23.29 40.32
CA GLN A 16 -15.84 -23.71 38.92
C GLN A 16 -16.66 -22.75 38.07
N VAL A 17 -16.27 -22.58 36.82
CA VAL A 17 -17.05 -21.87 35.81
C VAL A 17 -17.72 -22.89 34.89
N ILE A 18 -19.04 -22.83 34.82
CA ILE A 18 -19.88 -23.79 34.11
C ILE A 18 -20.82 -23.08 33.13
N SER A 19 -21.24 -23.79 32.09
CA SER A 19 -22.40 -23.41 31.26
C SER A 19 -23.35 -24.60 31.11
N LYS A 20 -24.62 -24.31 30.82
CA LYS A 20 -25.62 -25.32 30.48
C LYS A 20 -26.18 -24.96 29.11
N HIS A 21 -26.00 -25.84 28.14
CA HIS A 21 -26.52 -25.68 26.78
C HIS A 21 -27.21 -26.98 26.36
N GLN A 22 -28.44 -26.90 25.85
CA GLN A 22 -29.26 -28.08 25.46
C GLN A 22 -29.30 -29.19 26.53
N GLY A 23 -29.49 -28.82 27.79
CA GLY A 23 -29.56 -29.78 28.89
C GLY A 23 -28.22 -30.36 29.38
N LYS A 24 -27.14 -30.24 28.59
CA LYS A 24 -25.80 -30.70 28.96
C LYS A 24 -25.06 -29.63 29.78
N LEU A 25 -24.51 -30.03 30.92
CA LEU A 25 -23.69 -29.16 31.77
C LEU A 25 -22.21 -29.35 31.40
N THR A 26 -21.56 -28.27 30.98
CA THR A 26 -20.14 -28.25 30.61
C THR A 26 -19.36 -27.44 31.64
N VAL A 27 -18.28 -28.03 32.15
CA VAL A 27 -17.32 -27.35 33.03
C VAL A 27 -16.22 -26.76 32.15
N HIS A 28 -16.12 -25.43 32.12
CA HIS A 28 -15.13 -24.73 31.29
C HIS A 28 -13.79 -24.62 32.00
N LYS A 29 -13.80 -24.34 33.30
CA LYS A 29 -12.58 -24.21 34.09
C LYS A 29 -12.82 -24.44 35.58
N HIS A 30 -11.89 -25.14 36.20
CA HIS A 30 -11.74 -25.17 37.65
C HIS A 30 -10.81 -24.03 38.07
N ILE A 31 -11.31 -23.08 38.86
CA ILE A 31 -10.59 -21.86 39.24
C ILE A 31 -9.68 -22.09 40.45
N GLY A 32 -10.10 -22.97 41.37
CA GLY A 32 -9.34 -23.32 42.57
C GLY A 32 -10.24 -23.79 43.71
N SER A 33 -9.64 -24.17 44.84
CA SER A 33 -10.34 -24.54 46.07
C SER A 33 -10.00 -23.59 47.22
N TYR A 34 -10.98 -23.30 48.07
CA TYR A 34 -10.86 -22.41 49.23
C TYR A 34 -11.37 -23.07 50.52
N GLY A 35 -10.76 -22.71 51.64
CA GLY A 35 -11.21 -23.07 52.99
C GLY A 35 -11.66 -21.87 53.84
N THR A 36 -11.30 -20.65 53.43
CA THR A 36 -11.60 -19.39 54.15
C THR A 36 -12.37 -18.40 53.28
N THR A 37 -12.99 -17.41 53.91
CA THR A 37 -13.77 -16.36 53.21
C THR A 37 -12.87 -15.45 52.35
N ASP A 38 -11.62 -15.23 52.77
CA ASP A 38 -10.66 -14.39 52.03
C ASP A 38 -10.15 -15.09 50.77
N GLU A 39 -9.85 -16.38 50.84
CA GLU A 39 -9.51 -17.18 49.65
C GLU A 39 -10.68 -17.21 48.65
N LYS A 40 -11.91 -17.28 49.15
CA LYS A 40 -13.12 -17.26 48.32
C LYS A 40 -13.24 -15.97 47.50
N SER A 41 -12.98 -14.80 48.10
CA SER A 41 -13.11 -13.52 47.41
C SER A 41 -12.11 -13.38 46.27
N ILE A 42 -10.87 -13.82 46.49
CA ILE A 42 -9.81 -13.86 45.47
C ILE A 42 -10.19 -14.79 44.32
N LEU A 43 -10.70 -15.99 44.61
CA LEU A 43 -11.12 -16.93 43.57
C LEU A 43 -12.37 -16.45 42.82
N LEU A 44 -13.29 -15.73 43.47
CA LEU A 44 -14.43 -15.11 42.81
C LEU A 44 -14.00 -14.04 41.82
N LEU A 45 -13.02 -13.21 42.18
CA LEU A 45 -12.47 -12.21 41.27
C LEU A 45 -11.86 -12.89 40.03
N LYS A 46 -11.00 -13.90 40.23
CA LYS A 46 -10.40 -14.68 39.13
C LYS A 46 -11.43 -15.33 38.23
N ALA A 47 -12.52 -15.84 38.82
CA ALA A 47 -13.59 -16.48 38.06
C ALA A 47 -14.40 -15.49 37.23
N ARG A 48 -14.63 -14.27 37.74
CA ARG A 48 -15.30 -13.20 37.00
C ARG A 48 -14.44 -12.74 35.83
N THR A 49 -13.17 -12.45 36.07
CA THR A 49 -12.22 -12.11 35.00
C THR A 49 -12.14 -13.20 33.93
N PHE A 50 -12.21 -14.48 34.33
CA PHE A 50 -12.26 -15.58 33.36
C PHE A 50 -13.55 -15.60 32.53
N ILE A 51 -14.71 -15.26 33.11
CA ILE A 51 -15.98 -15.19 32.39
C ILE A 51 -15.99 -13.98 31.44
N ASP A 52 -15.50 -12.83 31.89
CA ASP A 52 -15.46 -11.60 31.09
C ASP A 52 -14.53 -11.75 29.88
N ASN A 53 -13.40 -12.44 30.04
CA ASN A 53 -12.45 -12.72 28.96
C ASN A 53 -12.79 -14.00 28.17
N TYR A 54 -13.91 -14.67 28.47
CA TYR A 54 -14.23 -15.95 27.81
C TYR A 54 -14.63 -15.77 26.35
N ASP A 55 -15.32 -14.67 26.01
CA ASP A 55 -15.69 -14.36 24.63
C ASP A 55 -14.44 -14.17 23.75
N ASP A 56 -13.37 -13.58 24.30
CA ASP A 56 -12.08 -13.41 23.63
C ASP A 56 -11.36 -14.75 23.34
N ILE A 57 -11.55 -15.76 24.21
CA ILE A 57 -10.89 -17.07 24.09
C ILE A 57 -11.60 -17.97 23.06
N GLN A 58 -12.90 -17.77 22.79
CA GLN A 58 -13.59 -18.50 21.72
C GLN A 58 -13.34 -17.93 20.32
N HIS A 59 -12.92 -16.67 20.22
CA HIS A 59 -12.57 -16.06 18.93
C HIS A 59 -11.17 -16.46 18.40
N ASP A 60 -10.33 -17.11 19.20
CA ASP A 60 -8.96 -17.48 18.81
C ASP A 60 -8.84 -18.89 18.18
N LEU A 61 -9.96 -19.61 18.03
CA LEU A 61 -9.99 -21.00 17.54
C LEU A 61 -10.44 -21.16 16.08
N PHE A 62 -10.89 -20.08 15.44
CA PHE A 62 -11.17 -20.06 14.00
C PHE A 62 -10.52 -18.83 13.37
N GLU A 63 -9.43 -19.10 12.66
CA GLU A 63 -8.84 -18.24 11.63
C GLU A 63 -8.22 -16.91 12.08
N LYS A 64 -6.88 -16.89 12.07
CA LYS A 64 -6.12 -15.70 11.68
C LYS A 64 -6.44 -15.31 10.23
N GLN A 65 -7.64 -14.85 9.96
CA GLN A 65 -7.87 -13.93 8.86
C GLN A 65 -7.47 -12.53 9.36
N PRO A 66 -6.68 -11.76 8.61
CA PRO A 66 -6.37 -10.40 9.03
C PRO A 66 -7.68 -9.60 9.12
N LEU A 67 -7.97 -9.10 10.32
CA LEU A 67 -9.08 -8.19 10.61
C LEU A 67 -8.91 -6.91 9.77
N PHE A 68 -9.61 -6.85 8.64
CA PHE A 68 -10.12 -5.58 8.12
C PHE A 68 -11.61 -5.55 8.46
N SER A 69 -11.92 -5.32 9.74
CA SER A 69 -13.30 -5.34 10.28
C SER A 69 -14.14 -4.15 9.81
N HIS A 70 -13.52 -3.07 9.37
CA HIS A 70 -14.18 -1.98 8.67
C HIS A 70 -13.38 -1.52 7.46
N LEU A 71 -14.05 -1.12 6.37
CA LEU A 71 -13.41 -0.39 5.26
C LEU A 71 -12.68 0.87 5.75
N SER A 72 -13.07 1.43 6.90
CA SER A 72 -12.38 2.54 7.58
C SER A 72 -11.04 2.16 8.22
N ASP A 73 -10.79 0.87 8.44
CA ASP A 73 -9.50 0.35 8.92
C ASP A 73 -8.53 0.10 7.76
N ILE A 74 -9.05 0.10 6.52
CA ILE A 74 -8.24 0.03 5.30
C ILE A 74 -7.68 1.43 5.02
N LYS A 75 -6.45 1.67 5.47
CA LYS A 75 -5.67 2.79 5.00
C LYS A 75 -5.10 2.43 3.63
N ILE A 76 -5.60 3.06 2.56
CA ILE A 76 -4.89 3.08 1.28
C ILE A 76 -3.57 3.81 1.54
N THR A 77 -2.49 3.06 1.73
CA THR A 77 -1.17 3.62 1.97
C THR A 77 -0.62 4.26 0.71
N GLN A 78 -0.92 3.66 -0.46
CA GLN A 78 -0.59 4.18 -1.79
C GLN A 78 -1.61 3.65 -2.82
N SER A 79 -2.05 4.52 -3.74
CA SER A 79 -2.84 4.13 -4.92
C SER A 79 -2.00 4.40 -6.16
N GLN A 80 -1.25 3.38 -6.59
CA GLN A 80 -0.39 3.50 -7.77
C GLN A 80 -1.24 3.34 -9.04
N SER A 81 -1.11 4.28 -9.97
CA SER A 81 -1.80 4.20 -11.27
C SER A 81 -1.02 3.29 -12.22
N LEU A 82 -0.84 2.03 -11.83
CA LEU A 82 -0.15 1.00 -12.60
C LEU A 82 -0.76 0.86 -13.99
N PHE A 83 -2.09 0.96 -14.09
CA PHE A 83 -2.79 0.94 -15.37
C PHE A 83 -2.42 2.13 -16.27
N LEU A 84 -2.36 3.35 -15.72
CA LEU A 84 -2.00 4.54 -16.51
C LEU A 84 -0.55 4.48 -16.97
N TYR A 85 0.37 4.07 -16.09
CA TYR A 85 1.75 3.88 -16.48
C TYR A 85 1.88 2.84 -17.60
N GLN A 86 1.16 1.72 -17.51
CA GLN A 86 1.14 0.69 -18.56
C GLN A 86 0.53 1.22 -19.86
N LEU A 87 -0.54 2.01 -19.80
CA LEU A 87 -1.17 2.64 -20.95
C LEU A 87 -0.20 3.62 -21.64
N LEU A 88 0.38 4.55 -20.89
CA LEU A 88 1.37 5.51 -21.40
C LEU A 88 2.62 4.80 -21.93
N SER A 89 3.03 3.71 -21.28
CA SER A 89 4.09 2.82 -21.76
C SER A 89 3.75 2.20 -23.12
N ARG A 90 2.54 1.67 -23.30
CA ARG A 90 2.10 1.10 -24.59
C ARG A 90 2.02 2.17 -25.67
N ILE A 91 1.55 3.37 -25.35
CA ILE A 91 1.55 4.50 -26.28
C ILE A 91 2.97 4.85 -26.68
N TYR A 92 3.91 4.95 -25.73
CA TYR A 92 5.32 5.17 -25.98
C TYR A 92 5.91 4.14 -26.97
N ASP A 93 5.61 2.85 -26.77
CA ASP A 93 6.05 1.78 -27.68
C ASP A 93 5.34 1.86 -29.04
N THR A 94 4.04 2.17 -29.08
CA THR A 94 3.25 2.30 -30.32
C THR A 94 3.75 3.44 -31.20
N LEU A 95 4.18 4.55 -30.58
CA LEU A 95 4.81 5.68 -31.25
C LEU A 95 6.22 5.34 -31.78
N GLY A 96 6.77 4.17 -31.45
CA GLY A 96 8.12 3.74 -31.84
C GLY A 96 9.24 4.34 -30.99
N LEU A 97 8.92 5.02 -29.89
CA LEU A 97 9.93 5.67 -29.02
C LEU A 97 10.77 4.67 -28.23
N ASN A 98 10.40 3.39 -28.26
CA ASN A 98 11.18 2.27 -27.74
C ASN A 98 12.51 2.03 -28.48
N ILE A 99 12.76 2.75 -29.58
CA ILE A 99 14.10 2.83 -30.22
C ILE A 99 15.19 3.24 -29.21
N PHE A 100 14.82 4.07 -28.23
CA PHE A 100 15.68 4.40 -27.10
C PHE A 100 15.32 3.52 -25.89
N THR A 101 16.18 2.57 -25.56
CA THR A 101 15.91 1.50 -24.57
C THR A 101 16.17 1.90 -23.11
N ASP A 102 16.55 3.15 -22.86
CA ASP A 102 16.83 3.62 -21.50
C ASP A 102 15.54 3.78 -20.69
N LYS A 103 15.37 2.89 -19.71
CA LYS A 103 14.19 2.85 -18.85
C LYS A 103 14.03 4.13 -18.02
N VAL A 104 15.13 4.73 -17.56
CA VAL A 104 15.07 5.96 -16.73
C VAL A 104 14.49 7.11 -17.56
N VAL A 105 14.92 7.22 -18.81
CA VAL A 105 14.42 8.27 -19.71
C VAL A 105 12.96 8.04 -20.09
N ARG A 106 12.58 6.79 -20.39
CA ARG A 106 11.17 6.42 -20.62
C ARG A 106 10.30 6.81 -19.41
N ASP A 107 10.75 6.46 -18.21
CA ASP A 107 10.02 6.75 -16.97
C ASP A 107 9.84 8.25 -16.75
N LEU A 108 10.90 9.04 -16.97
CA LEU A 108 10.84 10.50 -16.90
C LEU A 108 9.84 11.10 -17.90
N ILE A 109 9.80 10.59 -19.13
CA ILE A 109 8.86 11.05 -20.15
C ILE A 109 7.43 10.74 -19.72
N ILE A 110 7.16 9.50 -19.29
CA ILE A 110 5.84 9.09 -18.82
C ILE A 110 5.38 9.96 -17.63
N ALA A 111 6.28 10.23 -16.68
CA ALA A 111 5.96 11.08 -15.54
C ALA A 111 5.66 12.53 -15.94
N ARG A 112 6.41 13.09 -16.90
CA ARG A 112 6.16 14.44 -17.43
C ARG A 112 4.89 14.56 -18.26
N VAL A 113 4.50 13.51 -18.97
CA VAL A 113 3.22 13.44 -19.69
C VAL A 113 2.05 13.32 -18.70
N TYR A 114 2.23 12.54 -17.64
CA TYR A 114 1.24 12.44 -16.56
C TYR A 114 1.05 13.77 -15.83
N LYS A 115 2.15 14.46 -15.48
CA LYS A 115 2.10 15.78 -14.86
C LYS A 115 3.33 16.62 -15.27
N PRO A 116 3.15 17.76 -15.95
CA PRO A 116 4.26 18.60 -16.41
C PRO A 116 4.80 19.49 -15.27
N VAL A 117 5.51 18.91 -14.32
CA VAL A 117 6.06 19.59 -13.12
C VAL A 117 7.58 19.86 -13.22
N SER A 118 8.15 20.47 -12.17
CA SER A 118 9.59 20.68 -12.03
C SER A 118 10.39 19.36 -12.02
N LYS A 119 11.72 19.43 -12.17
CA LYS A 119 12.58 18.22 -12.17
C LYS A 119 12.50 17.47 -10.84
N GLN A 120 12.43 18.20 -9.73
CA GLN A 120 12.38 17.62 -8.39
C GLN A 120 11.02 16.97 -8.14
N GLU A 121 9.93 17.68 -8.44
CA GLU A 121 8.58 17.10 -8.32
C GLU A 121 8.36 15.90 -9.26
N THR A 122 9.07 15.82 -10.39
CA THR A 122 9.01 14.64 -11.26
C THR A 122 9.52 13.38 -10.55
N ILE A 123 10.49 13.52 -9.63
CA ILE A 123 11.01 12.40 -8.82
C ILE A 123 9.95 11.94 -7.84
N ASP A 124 9.30 12.87 -7.15
CA ASP A 124 8.23 12.56 -6.20
C ASP A 124 7.09 11.84 -6.91
N ILE A 125 6.71 12.28 -8.12
CA ILE A 125 5.71 11.58 -8.95
C ILE A 125 6.14 10.17 -9.32
N LEU A 126 7.40 9.99 -9.73
CA LEU A 126 7.92 8.67 -10.10
C LEU A 126 7.82 7.71 -8.91
N GLU A 127 8.16 8.17 -7.71
CA GLU A 127 8.09 7.37 -6.50
C GLU A 127 6.63 7.14 -6.06
N ASP A 128 5.86 8.19 -5.86
CA ASP A 128 4.51 8.14 -5.27
C ASP A 128 3.47 7.51 -6.20
N SER A 129 3.51 7.86 -7.49
CA SER A 129 2.47 7.45 -8.45
C SER A 129 2.82 6.17 -9.20
N PHE A 130 4.12 5.91 -9.39
CA PHE A 130 4.62 4.81 -10.24
C PHE A 130 5.57 3.84 -9.52
N GLY A 131 5.90 4.05 -8.24
CA GLY A 131 6.76 3.14 -7.47
C GLY A 131 8.21 3.08 -7.94
N LYS A 132 8.72 4.15 -8.58
CA LYS A 132 10.03 4.22 -9.22
C LYS A 132 10.91 5.26 -8.54
N ALA A 133 11.82 4.81 -7.70
CA ALA A 133 12.78 5.68 -7.03
C ALA A 133 14.09 5.80 -7.84
N TYR A 134 14.49 7.03 -8.14
CA TYR A 134 15.78 7.34 -8.76
C TYR A 134 16.45 8.51 -8.03
N SER A 135 17.78 8.41 -7.84
CA SER A 135 18.55 9.57 -7.37
C SER A 135 18.70 10.62 -8.46
N LEU A 136 18.74 11.91 -8.09
CA LEU A 136 19.02 13.03 -9.01
C LEU A 136 20.27 12.77 -9.86
N LYS A 137 21.35 12.27 -9.24
CA LYS A 137 22.60 11.91 -9.93
C LYS A 137 22.39 10.88 -11.04
N THR A 138 21.54 9.89 -10.80
CA THR A 138 21.17 8.87 -11.80
C THR A 138 20.40 9.52 -12.94
N ILE A 139 19.37 10.31 -12.63
CA ILE A 139 18.57 11.01 -13.64
C ILE A 139 19.46 11.88 -14.55
N TYR A 140 20.30 12.73 -13.98
CA TYR A 140 21.19 13.60 -14.76
C TYR A 140 22.17 12.81 -15.64
N ARG A 141 22.73 11.71 -15.12
CA ARG A 141 23.62 10.85 -15.91
C ARG A 141 22.91 10.25 -17.13
N HIS A 142 21.69 9.73 -16.95
CA HIS A 142 20.92 9.13 -18.03
C HIS A 142 20.43 10.17 -19.04
N LEU A 143 19.98 11.35 -18.58
CA LEU A 143 19.61 12.46 -19.45
C LEU A 143 20.80 12.95 -20.28
N LYS A 144 21.97 13.15 -19.66
CA LYS A 144 23.19 13.54 -20.39
C LYS A 144 23.53 12.51 -21.46
N LYS A 145 23.54 11.22 -21.09
CA LYS A 145 23.79 10.12 -22.04
C LYS A 145 22.78 10.13 -23.20
N ALA A 146 21.50 10.36 -22.92
CA ALA A 146 20.46 10.42 -23.95
C ALA A 146 20.68 11.58 -24.94
N ILE A 147 21.04 12.76 -24.42
CA ILE A 147 21.40 13.93 -25.22
C ILE A 147 22.63 13.62 -26.08
N ASP A 148 23.68 13.06 -25.49
CA ASP A 148 24.93 12.71 -26.18
C ASP A 148 24.67 11.67 -27.31
N HIS A 149 23.63 10.85 -27.21
CA HIS A 149 23.20 9.89 -28.23
C HIS A 149 22.18 10.44 -29.25
N GLY A 150 21.86 11.73 -29.22
CA GLY A 150 20.95 12.35 -30.20
C GLY A 150 19.50 11.89 -30.05
N ILE A 151 19.02 11.73 -28.81
CA ILE A 151 17.63 11.29 -28.54
C ILE A 151 16.60 12.19 -29.23
N LYS A 152 16.88 13.50 -29.35
CA LYS A 152 15.98 14.48 -29.95
C LYS A 152 15.76 14.15 -31.43
N GLU A 153 16.83 13.95 -32.18
CA GLU A 153 16.79 13.64 -33.61
C GLU A 153 16.12 12.29 -33.86
N GLN A 154 16.42 11.30 -33.02
CA GLN A 154 15.80 9.97 -33.08
C GLN A 154 14.29 10.03 -32.83
N PHE A 155 13.84 10.74 -31.79
CA PHE A 155 12.42 10.86 -31.49
C PHE A 155 11.68 11.67 -32.55
N GLN A 156 12.26 12.79 -33.01
CA GLN A 156 11.66 13.61 -34.04
C GLN A 156 11.46 12.83 -35.35
N SER A 157 12.50 12.12 -35.81
CA SER A 157 12.40 11.30 -37.03
C SER A 157 11.39 10.16 -36.89
N THR A 158 11.36 9.51 -35.72
CA THR A 158 10.39 8.45 -35.41
C THR A 158 8.95 8.96 -35.42
N LEU A 159 8.68 10.09 -34.76
CA LEU A 159 7.34 10.68 -34.71
C LEU A 159 6.86 11.18 -36.08
N ILE A 160 7.76 11.78 -36.87
CA ILE A 160 7.44 12.17 -38.26
C ILE A 160 7.08 10.94 -39.10
N SER A 161 7.85 9.85 -38.97
CA SER A 161 7.57 8.59 -39.66
C SER A 161 6.23 7.97 -39.22
N PHE A 162 5.96 7.96 -37.92
CA PHE A 162 4.70 7.49 -37.36
C PHE A 162 3.52 8.29 -37.89
N ALA A 163 3.59 9.64 -37.88
CA ALA A 163 2.52 10.48 -38.37
C ALA A 163 2.24 10.27 -39.88
N LYS A 164 3.29 10.18 -40.70
CA LYS A 164 3.16 9.95 -42.15
C LYS A 164 2.54 8.59 -42.50
N LYS A 165 2.89 7.53 -41.75
CA LYS A 165 2.48 6.16 -42.07
C LYS A 165 1.23 5.70 -41.32
N GLY A 166 1.10 6.10 -40.06
CA GLY A 166 0.09 5.57 -39.14
C GLY A 166 -1.22 6.35 -39.14
N LEU A 167 -1.20 7.65 -39.44
CA LEU A 167 -2.39 8.51 -39.39
C LEU A 167 -3.00 8.78 -40.77
N ASN A 168 -2.34 8.33 -41.86
CA ASN A 168 -2.74 8.62 -43.25
C ASN A 168 -2.98 10.13 -43.51
N ASP A 169 -2.31 10.97 -42.72
CA ASP A 169 -2.58 12.40 -42.65
C ASP A 169 -1.54 13.18 -43.47
N SER A 170 -2.00 14.19 -44.22
CA SER A 170 -1.12 15.15 -44.85
C SER A 170 -0.57 16.07 -43.76
N LEU A 171 0.64 15.78 -43.28
CA LEU A 171 1.26 16.50 -42.17
C LEU A 171 1.31 18.02 -42.42
N HIS A 172 0.34 18.76 -41.88
CA HIS A 172 0.36 20.21 -41.88
C HIS A 172 1.23 20.68 -40.71
N LEU A 173 2.50 20.98 -41.01
CA LEU A 173 3.46 21.49 -40.05
C LEU A 173 3.10 22.93 -39.67
N VAL A 174 2.40 23.09 -38.54
CA VAL A 174 2.15 24.41 -37.95
C VAL A 174 3.34 24.77 -37.07
N PHE A 175 4.20 25.66 -37.57
CA PHE A 175 5.21 26.30 -36.75
C PHE A 175 4.52 27.33 -35.85
N TYR A 176 4.38 27.00 -34.57
CA TYR A 176 4.06 28.00 -33.56
C TYR A 176 5.36 28.76 -33.24
N ASP A 177 5.31 30.08 -33.27
CA ASP A 177 6.46 30.95 -33.01
C ASP A 177 7.02 30.69 -31.61
N VAL A 178 8.34 30.75 -31.50
CA VAL A 178 9.12 30.36 -30.32
C VAL A 178 8.82 31.35 -29.20
N THR A 179 8.15 30.89 -28.13
CA THR A 179 8.17 31.65 -26.87
C THR A 179 9.59 31.62 -26.33
N THR A 180 10.28 32.76 -26.38
CA THR A 180 11.56 32.96 -25.70
C THR A 180 11.43 32.52 -24.23
N LEU A 181 12.08 31.41 -23.88
CA LEU A 181 12.23 30.98 -22.49
C LEU A 181 13.31 31.86 -21.86
N ALA A 182 12.88 32.96 -21.22
CA ALA A 182 13.74 33.75 -20.37
C ALA A 182 14.01 32.96 -19.07
N PHE A 183 15.26 32.55 -18.88
CA PHE A 183 15.73 32.00 -17.60
C PHE A 183 16.43 33.12 -16.85
N ASP A 184 15.81 33.60 -15.78
CA ASP A 184 16.48 34.47 -14.82
C ASP A 184 17.09 33.58 -13.73
N ASN A 185 18.41 33.58 -13.59
CA ASN A 185 19.08 32.88 -12.50
C ASN A 185 19.31 33.91 -11.41
N GLU A 186 18.56 33.83 -10.31
CA GLU A 186 18.92 34.53 -9.09
C GLU A 186 20.22 33.89 -8.56
N ASP A 187 21.36 34.55 -8.81
CA ASP A 187 22.59 34.32 -8.08
C ASP A 187 22.34 34.61 -6.60
N ARG A 188 21.99 33.57 -5.84
CA ARG A 188 21.99 33.64 -4.37
C ARG A 188 23.44 33.68 -3.91
N SER A 189 23.87 34.90 -3.63
CA SER A 189 25.11 35.25 -2.94
C SER A 189 25.10 34.80 -1.48
#